data_AF-A0A4Q5WC77-F1
#
_entry.id   AF-A0A4Q5WC77-F1
#
_cell.length_a   1.000
_cell.length_b   1.000
_cell.length_c   1.000
_cell.angle_alpha   90.00
_cell.angle_beta   90.00
_cell.angle_gamma   90.00
#
_symmetry.space_group_name_H-M   'P 1'
#
loop_
_entity.id
_entity.type
_entity.pdbx_description
1 polymer ?
#
loop_
_entity_poly.entity_id
_entity_poly.type
_entity_poly.pdbx_seq_one_letter_code
_entity_poly.pdbx_strand_id
1 'polypeptide(L)' 'DGTLRRRFAGTSLEGRVFAKTGTLTGVNALSGFMLTKSGRMLIFSAYANDRPSMAGSATAAMDAALVEISETN' A
#
# COMPACT_ATOMS: atom_id res chain seq x y z
N ASP A 1 -13.77 -1.30 -0.42
CA ASP A 1 -14.09 -2.71 -0.76
C ASP A 1 -13.55 -3.01 -2.15
N GLY A 2 -12.85 -4.14 -2.33
CA GLY A 2 -12.08 -4.48 -3.53
C GLY A 2 -10.75 -5.19 -3.21
N THR A 3 -9.73 -4.99 -4.03
CA THR A 3 -8.38 -5.59 -3.89
C THR A 3 -7.66 -5.23 -2.58
N LEU A 4 -8.17 -4.26 -1.82
CA LEU A 4 -7.67 -3.90 -0.50
C LEU A 4 -8.34 -4.65 0.66
N ARG A 5 -9.39 -5.46 0.42
CA ARG A 5 -10.24 -6.04 1.48
C ARG A 5 -9.48 -6.81 2.57
N ARG A 6 -8.35 -7.43 2.22
CA ARG A 6 -7.51 -8.21 3.14
C ARG A 6 -6.17 -7.54 3.48
N ARG A 7 -5.93 -6.32 2.96
CA ARG A 7 -4.67 -5.60 3.20
C ARG A 7 -4.79 -4.76 4.47
N PHE A 8 -3.66 -4.57 5.14
CA PHE A 8 -3.55 -3.75 6.35
C PHE A 8 -4.38 -4.21 7.57
N ALA A 9 -4.94 -5.42 7.56
CA ALA A 9 -5.64 -5.94 8.74
C ALA A 9 -4.68 -6.05 9.94
N GLY A 10 -5.10 -5.55 11.10
CA GLY A 10 -4.29 -5.52 12.32
C GLY A 10 -3.18 -4.44 12.33
N THR A 11 -3.20 -3.47 11.41
CA THR A 11 -2.22 -2.35 11.39
C THR A 11 -2.92 -1.00 11.57
N SER A 12 -2.14 0.08 11.75
CA SER A 12 -2.70 1.45 11.82
C SER A 12 -3.41 1.92 10.56
N LEU A 13 -3.28 1.18 9.46
CA LEU A 13 -3.91 1.48 8.18
C LEU A 13 -5.19 0.67 7.91
N GLU A 14 -5.61 -0.21 8.83
CA GLU A 14 -6.85 -0.99 8.69
C GLU A 14 -8.05 -0.06 8.49
N GLY A 15 -8.77 -0.23 7.37
CA GLY A 15 -9.94 0.60 7.05
C GLY A 15 -9.64 2.08 6.79
N ARG A 16 -8.35 2.48 6.71
CA ARG A 16 -7.91 3.88 6.64
C ARG A 16 -7.20 4.23 5.32
N VAL A 17 -7.21 3.32 4.36
CA VAL A 17 -6.60 3.51 3.03
C VAL A 17 -7.68 3.51 1.95
N PHE A 18 -7.70 4.60 1.17
CA PHE A 18 -8.60 4.79 0.03
C PHE A 18 -7.76 4.94 -1.23
N ALA A 19 -7.50 3.81 -1.89
CA ALA A 19 -6.53 3.76 -2.97
C ALA A 19 -6.94 2.79 -4.09
N LYS A 20 -6.31 2.94 -5.26
CA LYS A 20 -6.42 2.02 -6.40
C LYS A 20 -5.18 1.15 -6.51
N THR A 21 -5.38 -0.13 -6.78
CA THR A 21 -4.30 -1.08 -7.09
C THR A 21 -4.05 -1.16 -8.58
N GLY A 22 -2.77 -1.25 -8.98
CA GLY A 22 -2.34 -1.63 -10.32
C GLY A 22 -1.46 -2.88 -10.26
N THR A 23 -1.66 -3.81 -11.20
CA THR A 23 -0.83 -5.03 -11.30
C THR A 23 -0.66 -5.39 -12.76
N LEU A 24 0.60 -5.57 -13.17
CA LEU A 24 1.02 -6.13 -14.46
C LEU A 24 2.20 -7.08 -14.18
N THR A 25 2.62 -7.86 -15.18
CA THR A 25 3.84 -8.66 -15.07
C THR A 25 5.03 -7.76 -14.75
N GLY A 26 5.72 -8.04 -13.64
CA GLY A 26 6.84 -7.22 -13.16
C GLY A 26 6.46 -5.92 -12.46
N VAL A 27 5.16 -5.63 -12.27
CA VAL A 27 4.68 -4.34 -11.72
C VAL A 27 3.64 -4.52 -10.63
N ASN A 28 3.85 -3.85 -9.48
CA ASN A 28 2.79 -3.60 -8.51
C ASN A 28 2.71 -2.09 -8.22
N ALA A 29 1.50 -1.55 -8.14
CA ALA A 29 1.26 -0.16 -7.81
C ALA A 29 0.08 -0.01 -6.84
N LEU A 30 0.15 1.01 -5.98
CA LEU A 30 -0.91 1.44 -5.09
C LEU A 30 -0.84 2.96 -4.93
N SER A 31 -1.91 3.67 -5.26
CA SER A 31 -1.94 5.13 -5.16
C SER A 31 -3.29 5.61 -4.62
N GLY A 32 -3.27 6.63 -3.78
CA GLY A 32 -4.48 7.20 -3.19
C GLY A 32 -4.21 7.98 -1.91
N PHE A 33 -5.14 7.85 -0.97
CA PHE A 33 -5.13 8.55 0.31
C PHE A 33 -4.99 7.56 1.45
N MET A 34 -4.27 7.96 2.50
CA MET A 34 -4.24 7.24 3.77
C MET A 34 -4.41 8.20 4.94
N LEU A 35 -5.16 7.78 5.95
CA LEU A 35 -5.28 8.45 7.23
C LEU A 35 -4.29 7.82 8.20
N THR A 36 -3.23 8.56 8.57
CA THR A 36 -2.14 8.03 9.41
C THR A 36 -2.58 7.82 10.85
N LYS A 37 -1.67 7.31 11.69
CA LYS A 37 -1.94 7.06 13.10
C LYS A 37 -2.27 8.35 13.87
N SER A 38 -1.61 9.47 13.59
CA SER A 38 -1.93 10.76 14.22
C SER A 38 -3.25 11.38 13.77
N GLY A 39 -3.87 10.85 12.70
CA GLY A 39 -5.03 11.44 12.05
C GLY A 39 -4.68 12.41 10.91
N ARG A 40 -3.42 12.49 10.48
CA ARG A 40 -3.03 13.26 9.30
C ARG A 40 -3.43 12.52 8.02
N MET A 41 -4.07 13.20 7.08
CA MET A 41 -4.31 12.66 5.75
C MET A 41 -3.09 12.87 4.85
N LEU A 42 -2.58 11.79 4.27
CA LEU A 42 -1.51 11.82 3.28
C LEU A 42 -2.03 11.36 1.91
N ILE A 43 -1.53 12.02 0.87
CA ILE A 43 -1.65 11.57 -0.52
C ILE A 43 -0.38 10.80 -0.84
N PHE A 44 -0.51 9.62 -1.42
CA PHE A 44 0.64 8.77 -1.74
C PHE A 44 0.52 8.11 -3.10
N SER A 45 1.67 7.75 -3.65
CA SER A 45 1.81 6.85 -4.78
C SER A 45 3.01 5.95 -4.53
N ALA A 46 2.78 4.64 -4.51
CA ALA A 46 3.80 3.63 -4.32
C ALA A 46 3.77 2.68 -5.51
N TYR A 47 4.92 2.39 -6.09
CA TYR A 47 5.05 1.42 -7.16
C TYR A 47 6.39 0.70 -7.08
N ALA A 48 6.39 -0.52 -7.60
CA ALA A 48 7.58 -1.31 -7.81
C ALA A 48 7.53 -1.82 -9.25
N ASN A 49 8.43 -1.30 -10.09
CA ASN A 49 8.49 -1.55 -11.53
C ASN A 49 9.73 -2.38 -11.90
N ASP A 50 9.77 -2.88 -13.13
CA ASP A 50 10.91 -3.61 -13.71
C ASP A 50 11.39 -4.78 -12.85
N ARG A 51 10.44 -5.43 -12.16
CA ARG A 51 10.76 -6.54 -11.27
C ARG A 51 10.91 -7.82 -12.10
N PRO A 52 11.91 -8.68 -11.78
CA PRO A 52 12.05 -9.96 -12.44
C PRO A 52 10.73 -10.74 -12.41
N SER A 53 10.34 -11.38 -13.51
CA SER A 53 9.07 -12.13 -13.58
C SER A 53 8.98 -13.28 -12.58
N MET A 54 10.13 -13.82 -12.16
CA MET A 54 10.25 -14.84 -11.13
C MET A 54 10.21 -14.29 -9.70
N ALA A 55 10.36 -12.97 -9.53
CA ALA A 55 10.24 -12.35 -8.22
C ALA A 55 8.74 -12.33 -7.82
N GLY A 56 8.45 -12.81 -6.61
CA GLY A 56 7.10 -12.76 -6.04
C GLY A 56 6.55 -11.33 -5.94
N SER A 57 5.29 -11.16 -5.52
CA SER A 57 4.67 -9.82 -5.44
C SER A 57 5.42 -8.86 -4.49
N ALA A 58 5.57 -7.59 -4.88
CA ALA A 58 6.11 -6.54 -4.00
C ALA A 58 5.06 -5.98 -3.03
N THR A 59 3.80 -6.40 -3.14
CA THR A 59 2.67 -5.91 -2.34
C THR A 59 2.96 -5.88 -0.85
N ALA A 60 3.59 -6.93 -0.30
CA ALA A 60 3.86 -7.02 1.14
C ALA A 60 4.90 -5.98 1.61
N ALA A 61 5.98 -5.79 0.83
CA ALA A 61 6.99 -4.79 1.14
C ALA A 61 6.44 -3.37 1.03
N MET A 62 5.64 -3.12 -0.01
CA MET A 62 4.94 -1.84 -0.17
C MET A 62 3.97 -1.57 1.00
N ASP A 63 3.24 -2.58 1.47
CA ASP A 63 2.34 -2.44 2.62
C ASP A 63 3.07 -2.14 3.91
N ALA A 64 4.18 -2.83 4.17
CA ALA A 64 5.02 -2.58 5.34
C ALA A 64 5.54 -1.14 5.37
N ALA A 65 6.04 -0.64 4.23
CA ALA A 65 6.53 0.73 4.13
C ALA A 65 5.42 1.77 4.38
N LEU A 66 4.22 1.56 3.86
CA LEU A 66 3.09 2.47 4.11
C LEU A 66 2.65 2.45 5.58
N VAL A 67 2.67 1.27 6.23
CA VAL A 67 2.40 1.17 7.67
C VAL A 67 3.45 1.93 8.47
N GLU A 68 4.73 1.80 8.15
CA GLU A 68 5.79 2.55 8.83
C GLU A 68 5.62 4.07 8.67
N ILE A 69 5.29 4.54 7.46
CA ILE A 69 4.97 5.95 7.22
C ILE A 69 3.75 6.38 8.06
N SER A 70 2.73 5.53 8.19
CA SER A 70 1.55 5.79 9.03
C SER A 70 1.88 5.86 10.52
N GLU A 71 2.76 5.00 11.04
CA GLU A 71 3.17 5.00 12.45
C GLU A 71 3.99 6.24 12.82
N THR A 72 4.73 6.79 11.86
CA THR A 72 5.61 7.96 12.03
C THR A 72 4.93 9.30 11.76
N ASN A 73 3.67 9.30 11.30
CA ASN A 73 2.93 10.50 10.94
C ASN A 73 1.62 10.65 11.68
#